data_AF-A0A925VBF2-F1
#
_entry.id   AF-A0A925VBF2-F1
#
_cell.length_a   1.000
_cell.length_b   1.000
_cell.length_c   1.000
_cell.angle_alpha   90.00
_cell.angle_beta   90.00
_cell.angle_gamma   90.00
#
_symmetry.space_group_name_H-M   'P 1'
#
loop_
_entity.id
_entity.type
_entity.pdbx_description
1 polymer ?
#
loop_
_entity_poly.entity_id
_entity_poly.type
_entity_poly.pdbx_seq_one_letter_code
_entity_poly.pdbx_strand_id
1 'polypeptide(L)'
;MIGSLALLMLVAAGPSQPATTSRAPMPELPAGDRIRVADFVAALEAIAVDLEDEPAVQDDYARLVAQHGLLDTPELRHDYVRVRMIFESARDGGLWSLRWDITNRDPDSKAIWAQWRKASSPITGASAVAECDELSALFAHLVYRLGVRKVGLFWPVWNHVVAVWTVPGEHGPVRLVVPTSQIFLDDDASLGTDGFDPRKRKHIYEYRGKDVHGDTELPAALVRELVERTWTDADRSHAELQRRRNARSRELGGS
;
A
#
# COMPACT_ATOMS: atom_id res chain seq x y z
N MET A 1 41.03 -9.68 -66.15
CA MET A 1 39.85 -8.84 -65.89
C MET A 1 38.72 -9.81 -65.57
N ILE A 2 38.07 -9.85 -64.42
CA ILE A 2 37.63 -8.84 -63.45
C ILE A 2 37.60 -9.53 -62.08
N GLY A 3 38.18 -8.92 -61.04
CA GLY A 3 38.06 -9.39 -59.65
C GLY A 3 36.96 -8.60 -58.94
N SER A 4 35.97 -9.30 -58.39
CA SER A 4 34.93 -8.70 -57.54
C SER A 4 35.38 -8.72 -56.08
N LEU A 5 35.62 -7.54 -55.51
CA LEU A 5 35.68 -7.34 -54.06
C LEU A 5 34.26 -7.31 -53.51
N ALA A 6 33.94 -8.22 -52.58
CA ALA A 6 32.77 -8.11 -51.72
C ALA A 6 33.16 -7.32 -50.46
N LEU A 7 32.54 -6.15 -50.27
CA LEU A 7 32.71 -5.31 -49.09
C LEU A 7 31.67 -5.73 -48.04
N LEU A 8 32.10 -6.34 -46.94
CA LEU A 8 31.26 -6.52 -45.75
C LEU A 8 31.11 -5.18 -45.03
N MET A 9 29.90 -4.63 -44.94
CA MET A 9 29.59 -3.57 -43.99
C MET A 9 29.21 -4.18 -42.64
N LEU A 10 30.05 -3.94 -41.64
CA LEU A 10 29.77 -4.22 -40.24
C LEU A 10 28.88 -3.09 -39.70
N VAL A 11 27.61 -3.38 -39.40
CA VAL A 11 26.73 -2.43 -38.69
C VAL A 11 27.06 -2.54 -37.20
N ALA A 12 27.73 -1.51 -36.66
CA ALA A 12 27.95 -1.39 -35.22
C ALA A 12 26.62 -1.04 -34.55
N ALA A 13 26.07 -1.97 -33.75
CA ALA A 13 24.96 -1.69 -32.85
C ALA A 13 25.47 -0.74 -31.75
N GLY A 14 25.04 0.52 -31.80
CA GLY A 14 25.29 1.48 -30.73
C GLY A 14 24.58 1.05 -29.44
N PRO A 15 25.10 1.40 -28.26
CA PRO A 15 24.46 1.07 -26.99
C PRO A 15 23.09 1.75 -26.92
N SER A 16 22.03 0.94 -26.79
CA SER A 16 20.68 1.42 -26.50
C SER A 16 20.73 2.21 -25.20
N GLN A 17 20.42 3.51 -25.26
CA GLN A 17 20.18 4.30 -24.05
C GLN A 17 19.05 3.64 -23.25
N PRO A 18 19.19 3.46 -21.92
CA PRO A 18 18.07 3.04 -21.12
C PRO A 18 16.96 4.08 -21.28
N ALA A 19 15.76 3.63 -21.64
CA ALA A 19 14.59 4.48 -21.67
C ALA A 19 14.40 5.05 -20.26
N THR A 20 14.61 6.35 -20.10
CA THR A 20 14.16 7.06 -18.91
C THR A 20 12.64 6.97 -18.93
N THR A 21 12.05 6.08 -18.15
CA THR A 21 10.62 6.07 -17.89
C THR A 21 10.30 7.42 -17.22
N SER A 22 9.79 8.36 -18.01
CA SER A 22 9.24 9.60 -17.47
C SER A 22 8.00 9.20 -16.72
N ARG A 23 8.10 9.12 -15.40
CA ARG A 23 6.96 8.92 -14.51
C ARG A 23 5.87 9.95 -14.88
N ALA A 24 4.61 9.54 -14.88
CA ALA A 24 3.49 10.44 -15.13
C ALA A 24 3.53 11.65 -14.16
N PRO A 25 2.89 12.78 -14.45
CA PRO A 25 2.80 13.85 -13.46
C PRO A 25 2.02 13.40 -12.23
N MET A 26 2.34 13.97 -11.07
CA MET A 26 1.57 13.73 -9.84
C MET A 26 0.08 14.05 -10.08
N PRO A 27 -0.85 13.23 -9.55
CA PRO A 27 -2.29 13.46 -9.74
C PRO A 27 -2.71 14.86 -9.28
N GLU A 28 -3.46 15.56 -10.14
CA GLU A 28 -4.02 16.86 -9.80
C GLU A 28 -5.17 16.72 -8.80
N LEU A 29 -5.10 17.47 -7.72
CA LEU A 29 -6.17 17.58 -6.73
C LEU A 29 -6.95 18.89 -6.94
N PRO A 30 -8.25 18.92 -6.60
CA PRO A 30 -9.04 20.15 -6.67
C PRO A 30 -8.38 21.33 -5.94
N ALA A 31 -8.58 22.53 -6.49
CA ALA A 31 -8.14 23.77 -5.86
C ALA A 31 -8.95 24.06 -4.58
N GLY A 32 -8.37 24.88 -3.69
CA GLY A 32 -8.99 25.30 -2.44
C GLY A 32 -8.40 24.65 -1.18
N ASP A 33 -9.02 24.96 -0.05
CA ASP A 33 -8.54 24.63 1.30
C ASP A 33 -9.11 23.32 1.86
N ARG A 34 -10.08 22.73 1.14
CA ARG A 34 -10.73 21.47 1.48
C ARG A 34 -10.72 20.54 0.27
N ILE A 35 -10.49 19.25 0.51
CA ILE A 35 -10.55 18.19 -0.50
C ILE A 35 -11.49 17.10 -0.01
N ARG A 36 -12.37 16.60 -0.87
CA ARG A 36 -13.28 15.51 -0.53
C ARG A 36 -12.52 14.19 -0.48
N VAL A 37 -12.94 13.28 0.39
CA VAL A 37 -12.37 11.93 0.46
C VAL A 37 -12.53 11.18 -0.88
N ALA A 38 -13.59 11.45 -1.65
CA ALA A 38 -13.74 10.91 -2.99
C ALA A 38 -12.58 11.32 -3.92
N ASP A 39 -12.18 12.59 -3.91
CA ASP A 39 -11.07 13.10 -4.73
C ASP A 39 -9.72 12.56 -4.24
N PHE A 40 -9.56 12.40 -2.92
CA PHE A 40 -8.37 11.74 -2.34
C PHE A 40 -8.25 10.29 -2.83
N VAL A 41 -9.34 9.51 -2.78
CA VAL A 41 -9.35 8.13 -3.28
C VAL A 41 -9.08 8.08 -4.78
N ALA A 42 -9.63 9.01 -5.56
CA ALA A 42 -9.36 9.10 -7.00
C ALA A 42 -7.88 9.40 -7.30
N ALA A 43 -7.24 10.27 -6.51
CA ALA A 43 -5.81 10.52 -6.62
C ALA A 43 -4.99 9.25 -6.32
N LEU A 44 -5.33 8.52 -5.25
CA LEU A 44 -4.66 7.24 -4.94
C LEU A 44 -4.83 6.20 -6.04
N GLU A 45 -6.01 6.12 -6.66
CA GLU A 45 -6.25 5.24 -7.80
C GLU A 45 -5.35 5.59 -9.00
N ALA A 46 -5.18 6.88 -9.31
CA ALA A 46 -4.27 7.33 -10.35
C ALA A 46 -2.81 6.94 -10.04
N ILE A 47 -2.36 7.09 -8.78
CA ILE A 47 -1.03 6.61 -8.37
C ILE A 47 -0.92 5.09 -8.56
N ALA A 48 -1.94 4.33 -8.15
CA ALA A 48 -1.91 2.87 -8.26
C ALA A 48 -1.77 2.43 -9.72
N VAL A 49 -2.44 3.09 -10.65
CA VAL A 49 -2.30 2.81 -12.10
C VAL A 49 -0.86 3.04 -12.56
N ASP A 50 -0.22 4.13 -12.16
CA ASP A 50 1.17 4.41 -12.56
C ASP A 50 2.16 3.40 -11.95
N LEU A 51 1.87 2.89 -10.75
CA LEU A 51 2.70 1.87 -10.09
C LEU A 51 2.61 0.49 -10.76
N GLU A 52 1.67 0.25 -11.67
CA GLU A 52 1.51 -1.04 -12.34
C GLU A 52 2.71 -1.39 -13.24
N ASP A 53 3.42 -0.40 -13.76
CA ASP A 53 4.58 -0.64 -14.63
C ASP A 53 5.93 -0.52 -13.90
N GLU A 54 5.91 -0.24 -12.59
CA GLU A 54 7.13 0.00 -11.82
C GLU A 54 7.89 -1.31 -11.52
N PRO A 55 9.17 -1.46 -11.94
CA PRO A 55 9.91 -2.71 -11.81
C PRO A 55 10.00 -3.23 -10.37
N ALA A 56 10.24 -2.34 -9.41
CA ALA A 56 10.33 -2.72 -8.00
C ALA A 56 9.01 -3.23 -7.42
N VAL A 57 7.87 -2.79 -7.98
CA VAL A 57 6.54 -3.27 -7.61
C VAL A 57 6.28 -4.64 -8.24
N GLN A 58 6.68 -4.82 -9.50
CA GLN A 58 6.59 -6.11 -10.20
C GLN A 58 7.45 -7.19 -9.56
N ASP A 59 8.67 -6.86 -9.15
CA ASP A 59 9.56 -7.78 -8.44
C ASP A 59 8.95 -8.23 -7.10
N ASP A 60 8.33 -7.30 -6.37
CA ASP A 60 7.69 -7.59 -5.09
C ASP A 60 6.43 -8.47 -5.27
N TYR A 61 5.65 -8.22 -6.33
CA TYR A 61 4.52 -9.06 -6.73
C TYR A 61 4.95 -10.48 -7.11
N ALA A 62 5.95 -10.62 -7.98
CA ALA A 62 6.46 -11.93 -8.41
C ALA A 62 6.98 -12.75 -7.22
N ARG A 63 7.64 -12.10 -6.26
CA ARG A 63 8.05 -12.74 -5.00
C ARG A 63 6.86 -13.22 -4.18
N LEU A 64 5.83 -12.39 -4.01
CA LEU A 64 4.61 -12.78 -3.28
C LEU A 64 3.91 -13.98 -3.94
N VAL A 65 3.79 -13.97 -5.27
CA VAL A 65 3.23 -15.07 -6.06
C VAL A 65 4.01 -16.36 -5.81
N ALA A 66 5.33 -16.32 -5.96
CA ALA A 66 6.20 -17.48 -5.77
C ALA A 66 6.16 -18.01 -4.32
N GLN A 67 6.17 -17.10 -3.34
CA GLN A 67 6.18 -17.46 -1.92
C GLN A 67 4.89 -18.19 -1.50
N HIS A 68 3.74 -17.80 -2.06
CA HIS A 68 2.44 -18.30 -1.60
C HIS A 68 1.70 -19.19 -2.60
N GLY A 69 2.29 -19.48 -3.76
CA GLY A 69 1.65 -20.30 -4.81
C GLY A 69 0.35 -19.65 -5.31
N LEU A 70 0.42 -18.35 -5.62
CA LEU A 70 -0.73 -17.58 -6.08
C LEU A 70 -0.97 -17.79 -7.58
N LEU A 71 -2.20 -17.60 -8.05
CA LEU A 71 -2.44 -17.53 -9.49
C LEU A 71 -1.91 -16.20 -10.03
N ASP A 72 -0.94 -16.25 -10.93
CA ASP A 72 -0.43 -15.04 -11.59
C ASP A 72 -1.40 -14.57 -12.68
N THR A 73 -2.24 -13.59 -12.34
CA THR A 73 -3.19 -12.99 -13.29
C THR A 73 -3.06 -11.46 -13.32
N PRO A 74 -3.41 -10.82 -14.44
CA PRO A 74 -3.45 -9.35 -14.51
C PRO A 74 -4.32 -8.72 -13.41
N GLU A 75 -5.45 -9.34 -13.07
CA GLU A 75 -6.36 -8.87 -12.03
C GLU A 75 -5.73 -8.96 -10.64
N LEU A 76 -5.02 -10.06 -10.33
CA LEU A 76 -4.35 -10.19 -9.03
C LEU A 76 -3.21 -9.18 -8.90
N ARG A 77 -2.45 -8.96 -9.98
CA ARG A 77 -1.41 -7.93 -10.01
C ARG A 77 -1.99 -6.53 -9.79
N HIS A 78 -3.09 -6.19 -10.47
CA HIS A 78 -3.80 -4.93 -10.30
C HIS A 78 -4.28 -4.71 -8.85
N ASP A 79 -4.85 -5.74 -8.22
CA ASP A 79 -5.24 -5.68 -6.81
C ASP A 79 -4.00 -5.56 -5.89
N TYR A 80 -2.93 -6.29 -6.19
CA TYR A 80 -1.70 -6.29 -5.40
C TYR A 80 -1.08 -4.89 -5.33
N VAL A 81 -1.03 -4.16 -6.44
CA VAL A 81 -0.47 -2.80 -6.47
C VAL A 81 -1.22 -1.89 -5.50
N ARG A 82 -2.56 -1.94 -5.49
CA ARG A 82 -3.43 -1.18 -4.57
C ARG A 82 -3.22 -1.61 -3.13
N VAL A 83 -3.19 -2.92 -2.88
CA VAL A 83 -2.94 -3.48 -1.54
C VAL A 83 -1.59 -3.03 -1.02
N ARG A 84 -0.52 -3.19 -1.79
CA ARG A 84 0.84 -2.79 -1.40
C ARG A 84 0.94 -1.29 -1.14
N MET A 85 0.43 -0.45 -2.04
CA MET A 85 0.46 1.01 -1.88
C MET A 85 -0.23 1.45 -0.59
N ILE A 86 -1.45 0.95 -0.33
CA ILE A 86 -2.19 1.31 0.89
C ILE A 86 -1.55 0.69 2.12
N PHE A 87 -1.05 -0.54 2.04
CA PHE A 87 -0.35 -1.18 3.15
C PHE A 87 0.87 -0.35 3.58
N GLU A 88 1.74 0.04 2.65
CA GLU A 88 2.95 0.81 2.96
C GLU A 88 2.62 2.25 3.38
N SER A 89 1.48 2.79 2.93
CA SER A 89 1.06 4.14 3.30
C SER A 89 0.36 4.21 4.66
N ALA A 90 -0.58 3.30 4.92
CA ALA A 90 -1.57 3.37 6.00
C ALA A 90 -1.23 2.51 7.22
N ARG A 91 -0.05 1.89 7.26
CA ARG A 91 0.44 1.15 8.44
C ARG A 91 1.18 2.05 9.42
N ASP A 92 1.44 1.52 10.60
CA ASP A 92 2.34 2.14 11.58
C ASP A 92 3.73 2.41 10.98
N GLY A 93 4.23 3.62 11.17
CA GLY A 93 5.47 4.11 10.57
C GLY A 93 5.43 4.24 9.03
N GLY A 94 4.28 4.00 8.40
CA GLY A 94 4.09 4.05 6.95
C GLY A 94 4.27 5.45 6.35
N LEU A 95 4.05 5.58 5.04
CA LEU A 95 4.26 6.85 4.31
C LEU A 95 3.44 8.01 4.90
N TRP A 96 2.27 7.72 5.46
CA TRP A 96 1.40 8.73 6.08
C TRP A 96 1.74 9.05 7.53
N SER A 97 2.85 8.54 8.07
CA SER A 97 3.26 8.77 9.47
C SER A 97 2.14 8.45 10.48
N LEU A 98 1.40 7.37 10.28
CA LEU A 98 0.50 6.88 11.32
C LEU A 98 1.35 6.26 12.44
N ARG A 99 0.90 6.47 13.68
CA ARG A 99 1.54 5.89 14.86
C ARG A 99 0.60 4.88 15.50
N TRP A 100 1.12 3.67 15.74
CA TRP A 100 0.46 2.70 16.57
C TRP A 100 0.50 3.11 18.05
N ASP A 101 -0.63 3.02 18.74
CA ASP A 101 -0.73 3.11 20.20
C ASP A 101 -2.00 2.40 20.66
N ILE A 102 -2.10 2.05 21.95
CA ILE A 102 -3.31 1.43 22.50
C ILE A 102 -4.37 2.52 22.69
N THR A 103 -5.51 2.38 21.99
CA THR A 103 -6.60 3.37 22.05
C THR A 103 -7.83 2.82 22.75
N ASN A 104 -8.00 1.49 22.83
CA ASN A 104 -9.19 0.82 23.38
C ASN A 104 -10.50 1.30 22.73
N ARG A 105 -10.52 1.49 21.42
CA ARG A 105 -11.71 1.89 20.64
C ARG A 105 -12.30 0.72 19.87
N ASP A 106 -13.43 0.98 19.20
CA ASP A 106 -14.03 0.02 18.26
C ASP A 106 -13.11 -0.21 17.04
N PRO A 107 -13.12 -1.41 16.42
CA PRO A 107 -12.27 -1.78 15.29
C PRO A 107 -12.76 -1.15 13.96
N ASP A 108 -12.78 0.17 13.89
CA ASP A 108 -13.08 0.97 12.70
C ASP A 108 -12.12 2.17 12.54
N SER A 109 -12.05 2.76 11.35
CA SER A 109 -11.11 3.86 11.08
C SER A 109 -11.66 5.26 11.36
N LYS A 110 -12.86 5.41 11.96
CA LYS A 110 -13.52 6.72 12.12
C LYS A 110 -12.68 7.71 12.93
N ALA A 111 -11.96 7.23 13.93
CA ALA A 111 -11.12 8.07 14.77
C ALA A 111 -9.92 8.63 13.99
N ILE A 112 -9.35 7.87 13.05
CA ILE A 112 -8.29 8.35 12.16
C ILE A 112 -8.84 9.47 11.25
N TRP A 113 -9.99 9.26 10.62
CA TRP A 113 -10.65 10.30 9.81
C TRP A 113 -10.98 11.56 10.64
N ALA A 114 -11.37 11.40 11.90
CA ALA A 114 -11.62 12.52 12.80
C ALA A 114 -10.35 13.31 13.16
N GLN A 115 -9.21 12.63 13.31
CA GLN A 115 -7.90 13.26 13.51
C GLN A 115 -7.47 14.03 12.25
N TRP A 116 -7.52 13.38 11.08
CA TRP A 116 -7.16 14.02 9.81
C TRP A 116 -8.01 15.24 9.46
N ARG A 117 -9.29 15.28 9.82
CA ARG A 117 -10.13 16.48 9.65
C ARG A 117 -9.63 17.71 10.39
N LYS A 118 -8.85 17.51 11.45
CA LYS A 118 -8.29 18.54 12.34
C LYS A 118 -6.77 18.68 12.18
N ALA A 119 -6.15 17.84 11.35
CA ALA A 119 -4.72 17.83 11.19
C ALA A 119 -4.24 19.11 10.49
N SER A 120 -2.99 19.44 10.76
CA SER A 120 -2.26 20.49 10.06
C SER A 120 -1.15 19.86 9.21
N SER A 121 -0.69 20.61 8.23
CA SER A 121 0.47 20.30 7.41
C SER A 121 1.48 21.45 7.57
N PRO A 122 2.80 21.19 7.59
CA PRO A 122 3.45 19.89 7.36
C PRO A 122 3.24 18.89 8.51
N ILE A 123 3.17 17.59 8.19
CA ILE A 123 3.16 16.52 9.19
C ILE A 123 4.57 16.42 9.80
N THR A 124 4.71 16.93 11.03
CA THR A 124 5.97 16.94 11.81
C THR A 124 6.10 15.80 12.82
N GLY A 125 5.05 14.99 12.97
CA GLY A 125 4.99 13.84 13.87
C GLY A 125 3.99 12.79 13.36
N ALA A 126 3.17 12.24 14.25
CA ALA A 126 2.10 11.35 13.85
C ALA A 126 0.97 12.12 13.15
N SER A 127 0.55 11.68 11.96
CA SER A 127 -0.63 12.28 11.29
C SER A 127 -1.95 11.86 11.96
N ALA A 128 -1.96 10.67 12.55
CA ALA A 128 -2.97 10.17 13.47
C ALA A 128 -2.37 9.04 14.34
N VAL A 129 -2.98 8.83 15.50
CA VAL A 129 -2.68 7.74 16.43
C VAL A 129 -3.84 6.74 16.44
N ALA A 130 -3.53 5.46 16.30
CA ALA A 130 -4.52 4.40 16.15
C ALA A 130 -3.98 3.03 16.61
N GLU A 131 -4.86 2.14 17.05
CA GLU A 131 -4.51 0.77 17.42
C GLU A 131 -4.51 -0.16 16.18
N CYS A 132 -4.03 -1.39 16.34
CA CYS A 132 -3.85 -2.36 15.25
C CYS A 132 -5.14 -2.67 14.47
N ASP A 133 -6.29 -2.61 15.13
CA ASP A 133 -7.59 -2.81 14.55
C ASP A 133 -8.09 -1.61 13.76
N GLU A 134 -7.93 -0.39 14.28
CA GLU A 134 -8.21 0.87 13.59
C GLU A 134 -7.34 1.02 12.32
N LEU A 135 -6.05 0.66 12.40
CA LEU A 135 -5.13 0.66 11.25
C LEU A 135 -5.53 -0.40 10.21
N SER A 136 -5.87 -1.61 10.65
CA SER A 136 -6.36 -2.68 9.77
C SER A 136 -7.69 -2.32 9.11
N ALA A 137 -8.58 -1.64 9.83
CA ALA A 137 -9.84 -1.12 9.30
C ALA A 137 -9.61 -0.02 8.27
N LEU A 138 -8.68 0.92 8.52
CA LEU A 138 -8.33 1.96 7.56
C LEU A 138 -7.80 1.35 6.25
N PHE A 139 -6.86 0.42 6.37
CA PHE A 139 -6.33 -0.33 5.24
C PHE A 139 -7.46 -1.00 4.46
N ALA A 140 -8.30 -1.79 5.14
CA ALA A 140 -9.36 -2.56 4.51
C ALA A 140 -10.43 -1.66 3.85
N HIS A 141 -10.77 -0.54 4.49
CA HIS A 141 -11.69 0.46 3.95
C HIS A 141 -11.13 1.08 2.66
N LEU A 142 -9.87 1.51 2.66
CA LEU A 142 -9.26 2.16 1.51
C LEU A 142 -9.08 1.23 0.31
N VAL A 143 -8.57 0.00 0.52
CA VAL A 143 -8.44 -0.95 -0.60
C VAL A 143 -9.80 -1.38 -1.16
N TYR A 144 -10.84 -1.47 -0.32
CA TYR A 144 -12.21 -1.70 -0.79
C TYR A 144 -12.73 -0.57 -1.69
N ARG A 145 -12.38 0.67 -1.36
CA ARG A 145 -12.73 1.88 -2.12
C ARG A 145 -11.95 1.95 -3.44
N LEU A 146 -10.77 1.35 -3.52
CA LEU A 146 -9.97 1.16 -4.73
C LEU A 146 -10.39 -0.10 -5.52
N GLY A 147 -11.48 -0.77 -5.15
CA GLY A 147 -12.03 -1.89 -5.90
C GLY A 147 -11.58 -3.27 -5.44
N VAL A 148 -10.59 -3.38 -4.56
CA VAL A 148 -10.10 -4.66 -4.05
C VAL A 148 -11.16 -5.33 -3.16
N ARG A 149 -11.40 -6.62 -3.36
CA ARG A 149 -12.40 -7.40 -2.62
C ARG A 149 -11.77 -8.46 -1.72
N LYS A 150 -12.59 -9.06 -0.85
CA LYS A 150 -12.21 -10.16 0.06
C LYS A 150 -11.06 -9.79 1.01
N VAL A 151 -11.04 -8.53 1.43
CA VAL A 151 -10.19 -8.04 2.51
C VAL A 151 -11.04 -7.94 3.77
N GLY A 152 -10.58 -8.52 4.86
CA GLY A 152 -11.31 -8.56 6.13
C GLY A 152 -10.40 -8.41 7.34
N LEU A 153 -11.00 -8.34 8.52
CA LEU A 153 -10.27 -8.29 9.79
C LEU A 153 -10.11 -9.68 10.38
N PHE A 154 -8.94 -9.92 10.97
CA PHE A 154 -8.53 -11.18 11.57
C PHE A 154 -7.92 -10.90 12.94
N TRP A 155 -8.42 -11.59 13.97
CA TRP A 155 -7.86 -11.53 15.33
C TRP A 155 -7.03 -12.81 15.55
N PRO A 156 -5.71 -12.77 15.26
CA PRO A 156 -4.82 -13.91 15.47
C PRO A 156 -4.71 -14.31 16.94
N VAL A 157 -4.80 -13.32 17.84
CA VAL A 157 -4.78 -13.46 19.29
C VAL A 157 -5.82 -12.51 19.92
N TRP A 158 -6.06 -12.64 21.22
CA TRP A 158 -7.19 -12.00 21.90
C TRP A 158 -7.15 -10.46 21.92
N ASN A 159 -5.98 -9.85 21.74
CA ASN A 159 -5.73 -8.41 21.79
C ASN A 159 -5.01 -7.86 20.56
N HIS A 160 -5.08 -8.56 19.43
CA HIS A 160 -4.46 -8.10 18.20
C HIS A 160 -5.35 -8.35 17.01
N VAL A 161 -5.37 -7.38 16.11
CA VAL A 161 -6.09 -7.44 14.84
C VAL A 161 -5.14 -7.10 13.72
N VAL A 162 -5.22 -7.89 12.67
CA VAL A 162 -4.58 -7.63 11.39
C VAL A 162 -5.65 -7.68 10.29
N ALA A 163 -5.37 -7.07 9.15
CA ALA A 163 -6.14 -7.33 7.95
C ALA A 163 -5.67 -8.65 7.31
N VAL A 164 -6.57 -9.30 6.57
CA VAL A 164 -6.28 -10.47 5.75
C VAL A 164 -6.93 -10.28 4.38
N TRP A 165 -6.16 -10.53 3.33
CA TRP A 165 -6.63 -10.50 1.96
C TRP A 165 -6.71 -11.92 1.39
N THR A 166 -7.89 -12.32 0.91
CA THR A 166 -8.08 -13.65 0.31
C THR A 166 -7.99 -13.58 -1.21
N VAL A 167 -7.01 -14.29 -1.77
CA VAL A 167 -6.65 -14.30 -3.18
C VAL A 167 -6.76 -15.70 -3.78
N PRO A 168 -6.90 -15.84 -5.11
CA PRO A 168 -6.81 -17.14 -5.74
C PRO A 168 -5.37 -17.69 -5.71
N GLY A 169 -5.22 -18.95 -5.29
CA GLY A 169 -3.97 -19.70 -5.42
C GLY A 169 -4.13 -20.94 -6.28
N GLU A 170 -3.01 -21.54 -6.66
CA GLU A 170 -2.94 -22.72 -7.54
C GLU A 170 -3.73 -23.93 -7.00
N HIS A 171 -3.84 -24.02 -5.68
CA HIS A 171 -4.52 -25.12 -4.97
C HIS A 171 -5.75 -24.66 -4.19
N GLY A 172 -6.32 -23.51 -4.56
CA GLY A 172 -7.48 -22.90 -3.93
C GLY A 172 -7.17 -21.57 -3.25
N PRO A 173 -8.13 -20.99 -2.52
CA PRO A 173 -7.97 -19.66 -1.93
C PRO A 173 -6.84 -19.59 -0.91
N VAL A 174 -5.97 -18.59 -1.06
CA VAL A 174 -4.90 -18.27 -0.12
C VAL A 174 -5.28 -17.02 0.67
N ARG A 175 -4.97 -17.03 1.97
CA ARG A 175 -5.20 -15.88 2.87
C ARG A 175 -3.85 -15.27 3.18
N LEU A 176 -3.63 -14.05 2.73
CA LEU A 176 -2.41 -13.30 2.98
C LEU A 176 -2.62 -12.39 4.19
N VAL A 177 -1.74 -12.48 5.18
CA VAL A 177 -1.75 -11.59 6.34
C VAL A 177 -1.24 -10.21 5.93
N VAL A 178 -1.93 -9.16 6.39
CA VAL A 178 -1.57 -7.75 6.16
C VAL A 178 -1.30 -7.10 7.51
N PRO A 179 -0.04 -7.10 7.99
CA PRO A 179 0.30 -6.63 9.33
C PRO A 179 0.45 -5.09 9.38
N THR A 180 -0.63 -4.39 9.70
CA THR A 180 -0.66 -2.91 9.74
C THR A 180 0.06 -2.30 10.96
N SER A 181 0.53 -3.13 11.89
CA SER A 181 1.47 -2.82 12.98
C SER A 181 2.44 -3.99 13.17
N GLN A 182 3.52 -3.79 13.93
CA GLN A 182 4.57 -4.80 14.20
C GLN A 182 4.39 -5.52 15.54
N ILE A 183 3.28 -5.26 16.25
CA ILE A 183 3.00 -5.93 17.51
C ILE A 183 2.90 -7.45 17.31
N PHE A 184 3.66 -8.20 18.13
CA PHE A 184 3.80 -9.66 18.06
C PHE A 184 4.45 -10.21 16.78
N LEU A 185 5.12 -9.36 16.00
CA LEU A 185 5.81 -9.72 14.78
C LEU A 185 7.27 -9.27 14.83
N ASP A 186 8.10 -9.88 14.00
CA ASP A 186 9.49 -9.46 13.82
C ASP A 186 9.56 -8.18 12.94
N ASP A 187 10.66 -7.43 13.07
CA ASP A 187 10.93 -6.21 12.28
C ASP A 187 10.87 -6.46 10.76
N ASP A 188 11.13 -7.69 10.32
CA ASP A 188 11.10 -8.08 8.91
C ASP A 188 9.70 -8.48 8.41
N ALA A 189 8.69 -8.50 9.28
CA ALA A 189 7.32 -8.83 8.89
C ALA A 189 6.74 -7.80 7.91
N SER A 190 6.10 -8.34 6.86
CA SER A 190 5.51 -7.55 5.79
C SER A 190 4.26 -8.21 5.22
N LEU A 191 3.70 -7.66 4.15
CA LEU A 191 2.57 -8.24 3.43
C LEU A 191 2.84 -9.71 3.08
N GLY A 192 1.93 -10.61 3.46
CA GLY A 192 2.08 -12.05 3.27
C GLY A 192 2.90 -12.76 4.36
N THR A 193 3.26 -12.10 5.46
CA THR A 193 4.02 -12.74 6.55
C THR A 193 3.35 -14.02 7.08
N ASP A 194 4.18 -15.01 7.42
CA ASP A 194 3.76 -16.25 8.10
C ASP A 194 3.70 -16.11 9.64
N GLY A 195 3.96 -14.91 10.18
CA GLY A 195 3.95 -14.66 11.62
C GLY A 195 2.59 -14.95 12.30
N PHE A 196 1.50 -14.94 11.53
CA PHE A 196 0.20 -15.43 11.96
C PHE A 196 -0.37 -16.44 10.99
N ASP A 197 -1.04 -17.48 11.50
CA ASP A 197 -1.77 -18.43 10.66
C ASP A 197 -3.23 -17.98 10.45
N PRO A 198 -3.59 -17.44 9.26
CA PRO A 198 -4.93 -16.96 8.97
C PRO A 198 -5.96 -18.08 8.77
N ARG A 199 -5.54 -19.36 8.83
CA ARG A 199 -6.44 -20.53 8.76
C ARG A 199 -7.04 -20.90 10.11
N LYS A 200 -6.48 -20.38 11.22
CA LYS A 200 -7.02 -20.61 12.59
C LYS A 200 -8.45 -20.13 12.77
N ARG A 201 -8.91 -19.15 11.98
CA ARG A 201 -10.33 -18.76 11.93
C ARG A 201 -11.01 -19.36 10.71
N LYS A 202 -12.15 -20.01 10.92
CA LYS A 202 -12.94 -20.62 9.84
C LYS A 202 -13.39 -19.58 8.80
N HIS A 203 -13.86 -18.43 9.28
CA HIS A 203 -14.40 -17.36 8.45
C HIS A 203 -13.66 -16.05 8.71
N ILE A 204 -13.36 -15.34 7.62
CA ILE A 204 -12.91 -13.95 7.61
C ILE A 204 -13.92 -13.24 6.74
N TYR A 205 -14.69 -12.32 7.33
CA TYR A 205 -15.70 -11.57 6.62
C TYR A 205 -15.07 -10.34 5.97
N GLU A 206 -15.48 -10.06 4.75
CA GLU A 206 -15.08 -8.84 4.05
C GLU A 206 -15.46 -7.62 4.87
N TYR A 207 -14.51 -6.72 5.07
CA TYR A 207 -14.73 -5.46 5.76
C TYR A 207 -15.52 -4.53 4.84
N ARG A 208 -16.76 -4.21 5.26
CA ARG A 208 -17.66 -3.30 4.55
C ARG A 208 -17.99 -2.06 5.38
N GLY A 209 -17.08 -1.70 6.30
CA GLY A 209 -17.24 -0.54 7.17
C GLY A 209 -17.46 0.74 6.37
N LYS A 210 -18.48 1.51 6.78
CA LYS A 210 -18.78 2.84 6.23
C LYS A 210 -18.10 3.91 7.08
N ASP A 211 -16.79 3.84 7.15
CA ASP A 211 -15.99 4.61 8.12
C ASP A 211 -15.98 6.11 7.78
N VAL A 212 -16.03 6.45 6.49
CA VAL A 212 -16.12 7.83 6.01
C VAL A 212 -16.90 7.93 4.70
N HIS A 213 -17.72 8.98 4.56
CA HIS A 213 -18.45 9.25 3.32
C HIS A 213 -17.55 9.91 2.28
N GLY A 214 -17.81 9.69 0.98
CA GLY A 214 -17.04 10.29 -0.12
C GLY A 214 -17.03 11.82 -0.09
N ASP A 215 -18.16 12.44 0.25
CA ASP A 215 -18.30 13.90 0.37
C ASP A 215 -17.71 14.48 1.67
N THR A 216 -17.13 13.66 2.54
CA THR A 216 -16.44 14.18 3.73
C THR A 216 -15.22 14.98 3.28
N GLU A 217 -15.05 16.18 3.83
CA GLU A 217 -13.93 17.04 3.50
C GLU A 217 -12.78 16.96 4.52
N LEU A 218 -11.56 16.94 4.00
CA LEU A 218 -10.31 17.01 4.77
C LEU A 218 -9.58 18.32 4.45
N PRO A 219 -8.69 18.82 5.34
CA PRO A 219 -7.80 19.92 5.04
C PRO A 219 -6.98 19.61 3.77
N ALA A 220 -7.04 20.49 2.78
CA ALA A 220 -6.39 20.23 1.49
C ALA A 220 -4.87 20.10 1.60
N ALA A 221 -4.25 20.87 2.50
CA ALA A 221 -2.82 20.79 2.76
C ALA A 221 -2.41 19.39 3.25
N LEU A 222 -3.18 18.78 4.16
CA LEU A 222 -2.94 17.40 4.59
C LEU A 222 -3.08 16.44 3.40
N VAL A 223 -4.18 16.49 2.66
CA VAL A 223 -4.42 15.54 1.55
C VAL A 223 -3.33 15.62 0.49
N ARG A 224 -2.91 16.84 0.12
CA ARG A 224 -1.80 17.04 -0.82
C ARG A 224 -0.51 16.41 -0.31
N GLU A 225 -0.17 16.61 0.96
CA GLU A 225 1.02 15.99 1.56
C GLU A 225 0.93 14.46 1.60
N LEU A 226 -0.24 13.88 1.93
CA LEU A 226 -0.44 12.43 1.91
C LEU A 226 -0.27 11.84 0.50
N VAL A 227 -0.87 12.49 -0.50
CA VAL A 227 -0.75 12.11 -1.93
C VAL A 227 0.69 12.28 -2.41
N GLU A 228 1.36 13.38 -2.08
CA GLU A 228 2.74 13.65 -2.47
C GLU A 228 3.71 12.61 -1.87
N ARG A 229 3.53 12.23 -0.60
CA ARG A 229 4.34 11.18 0.04
C ARG A 229 4.13 9.82 -0.60
N THR A 230 2.87 9.45 -0.88
CA THR A 230 2.56 8.20 -1.59
C THR A 230 3.13 8.21 -3.00
N TRP A 231 2.94 9.30 -3.73
CA TRP A 231 3.50 9.50 -5.05
C TRP A 231 5.03 9.34 -5.00
N THR A 232 5.72 10.11 -4.18
CA THR A 232 7.19 10.15 -4.17
C THR A 232 7.84 8.82 -3.79
N ASP A 233 7.22 8.03 -2.91
CA ASP A 233 7.91 6.90 -2.27
C ASP A 233 7.29 5.51 -2.53
N ALA A 234 6.06 5.39 -3.06
CA ALA A 234 5.41 4.08 -3.18
C ALA A 234 6.03 3.13 -4.22
N ASP A 235 6.81 3.64 -5.16
CA ASP A 235 7.56 2.85 -6.17
C ASP A 235 8.86 2.24 -5.62
N ARG A 236 9.28 2.63 -4.42
CA ARG A 236 10.52 2.14 -3.81
C ARG A 236 10.49 0.63 -3.60
N SER A 237 11.68 0.02 -3.57
CA SER A 237 11.83 -1.39 -3.25
C SER A 237 11.26 -1.76 -1.87
N HIS A 238 10.79 -3.01 -1.75
CA HIS A 238 10.30 -3.56 -0.49
C HIS A 238 11.26 -3.33 0.69
N ALA A 239 12.55 -3.64 0.49
CA ALA A 239 13.57 -3.51 1.52
C ALA A 239 13.76 -2.05 1.96
N GLU A 240 13.63 -1.09 1.04
CA GLU A 240 13.73 0.32 1.40
C GLU A 240 12.50 0.80 2.18
N LEU A 241 11.30 0.46 1.72
CA LEU A 241 10.05 0.79 2.43
C LEU A 241 10.05 0.19 3.84
N GLN A 242 10.54 -1.04 4.00
CA GLN A 242 10.70 -1.68 5.29
C GLN A 242 11.69 -0.96 6.21
N ARG A 243 12.88 -0.59 5.72
CA ARG A 243 13.82 0.18 6.55
C ARG A 243 13.23 1.51 6.98
N ARG A 244 12.58 2.24 6.04
CA ARG A 244 11.97 3.55 6.30
C ARG A 244 10.85 3.46 7.33
N ARG A 245 9.93 2.50 7.17
CA ARG A 245 8.80 2.38 8.10
C ARG A 245 9.23 1.96 9.51
N ASN A 246 10.22 1.07 9.65
CA ASN A 246 10.72 0.65 10.96
C ASN A 246 11.46 1.81 11.65
N ALA A 247 12.25 2.59 10.90
CA ALA A 247 12.87 3.80 11.43
C ALA A 247 11.82 4.79 11.92
N ARG A 248 10.80 5.06 11.10
CA ARG A 248 9.71 5.98 11.46
C ARG A 248 8.86 5.49 12.63
N SER A 249 8.55 4.18 12.71
CA SER A 249 7.85 3.62 13.89
C SER A 249 8.63 3.92 15.17
N ARG A 250 9.95 3.64 15.19
CA ARG A 250 10.81 3.94 16.33
C ARG A 250 10.84 5.43 16.69
N GLU A 251 10.94 6.31 15.68
CA GLU A 251 10.92 7.77 15.89
C GLU A 251 9.60 8.25 16.50
N LEU A 252 8.47 7.67 16.06
CA LEU A 252 7.15 8.00 16.57
C LEU A 252 6.84 7.33 17.92
N GLY A 253 7.62 6.34 18.33
CA GLY A 253 7.30 5.47 19.46
C GLY A 253 6.09 4.58 19.19
N GLY A 254 6.02 4.06 17.95
CA GLY A 254 5.00 3.11 17.50
C GLY A 254 5.30 1.67 17.95
N SER A 255 4.78 0.73 17.19
CA SER A 255 4.94 -0.72 17.41
C SER A 255 6.31 -1.25 17.07
#